data_AF-A0A2J8UNL0-F1
#
_entry.id   AF-A0A2J8UNL0-F1
#
_cell.length_a   1.000
_cell.length_b   1.000
_cell.length_c   1.000
_cell.angle_alpha   90.00
_cell.angle_beta   90.00
_cell.angle_gamma   90.00
#
_symmetry.space_group_name_H-M   'P 1'
#
loop_
_entity.id
_entity.type
_entity.pdbx_description
1 polymer ?
#
loop_
_entity_poly.entity_id
_entity_poly.type
_entity_poly.pdbx_seq_one_letter_code
_entity_poly.pdbx_strand_id
1 'polypeptide(L)'
;MPPPADIVKVAIEWPGAYPKLMEIDQKKPLSAIIKEVCDGWSLTNHEHFALQHADSSNFYITEKNRNEIKNGTILRLTTSPAQNAQQLHERIQSSSMDAKLEALKDLASLSRDVTFAQEFINLDGISLLTQMVESGTDFGDMLSFTLTAFVELMDHGIVSWDTFSVA
;
A
#
# COMPACT_ATOMS: atom_id res chain seq x y z
N MET A 1 22.80 -23.93 -18.80
CA MET A 1 22.20 -24.24 -17.47
C MET A 1 20.87 -23.51 -17.41
N PRO A 2 19.75 -24.17 -17.07
CA PRO A 2 18.53 -23.44 -16.75
C PRO A 2 18.82 -22.46 -15.60
N PRO A 3 18.25 -21.24 -15.59
CA PRO A 3 18.36 -20.37 -14.43
C PRO A 3 17.88 -21.12 -13.18
N PRO A 4 18.51 -20.91 -12.01
CA PRO A 4 18.01 -21.47 -10.76
C PRO A 4 16.53 -21.10 -10.60
N ALA A 5 15.68 -22.06 -10.21
CA ALA A 5 14.24 -21.85 -10.09
C ALA A 5 13.88 -20.72 -9.09
N ASP A 6 14.82 -20.38 -8.21
CA ASP A 6 14.67 -19.36 -7.17
C ASP A 6 15.06 -17.95 -7.64
N ILE A 7 15.53 -17.77 -8.88
CA ILE A 7 15.89 -16.45 -9.41
C ILE A 7 14.84 -15.98 -10.41
N VAL A 8 14.28 -14.79 -10.17
CA VAL A 8 13.32 -14.14 -11.07
C VAL A 8 13.87 -12.82 -11.60
N LYS A 9 13.71 -12.60 -12.91
CA LYS A 9 14.13 -11.38 -13.61
C LYS A 9 12.99 -10.38 -13.61
N VAL A 10 13.21 -9.20 -13.06
CA VAL A 10 12.19 -8.14 -12.97
C VAL A 10 12.73 -6.82 -13.48
N ALA A 11 11.82 -5.91 -13.83
CA ALA A 11 12.11 -4.49 -13.94
C ALA A 11 11.56 -3.79 -12.70
N ILE A 12 12.34 -2.91 -12.07
CA ILE A 12 11.89 -2.11 -10.93
C ILE A 12 11.92 -0.64 -11.31
N GLU A 13 10.78 0.02 -11.15
CA GLU A 13 10.59 1.43 -11.45
C GLU A 13 10.64 2.29 -10.18
N TRP A 14 11.10 3.54 -10.34
CA TRP A 14 11.08 4.57 -9.31
C TRP A 14 10.77 5.93 -9.96
N PRO A 15 9.87 6.75 -9.38
CA PRO A 15 9.51 8.04 -9.96
C PRO A 15 10.73 8.92 -10.25
N GLY A 16 10.82 9.42 -11.48
CA GLY A 16 11.92 10.29 -11.91
C GLY A 16 13.24 9.58 -12.20
N ALA A 17 13.30 8.24 -12.16
CA ALA A 17 14.49 7.46 -12.51
C ALA A 17 14.21 6.45 -13.63
N TYR A 18 15.26 6.05 -14.35
CA TYR A 18 15.16 4.95 -15.30
C TYR A 18 14.92 3.62 -14.57
N PRO A 19 14.04 2.75 -15.10
CA PRO A 19 13.82 1.41 -14.53
C PRO A 19 15.12 0.60 -14.49
N LYS A 20 15.28 -0.18 -13.41
CA LYS A 20 16.43 -1.10 -13.24
C LYS A 20 16.00 -2.53 -13.52
N LEU A 21 16.75 -3.22 -14.37
CA LEU A 21 16.61 -4.65 -14.56
C LEU A 21 17.41 -5.37 -13.47
N MET A 22 16.74 -6.22 -12.70
CA MET A 22 17.34 -6.88 -11.55
C MET A 22 16.96 -8.37 -11.51
N GLU A 23 17.88 -9.17 -10.99
CA GLU A 23 17.64 -10.58 -10.66
C GLU A 23 17.32 -10.65 -9.16
N ILE A 24 16.08 -10.98 -8.83
CA ILE A 24 15.65 -11.21 -7.45
C ILE A 24 15.90 -12.67 -7.11
N ASP A 25 16.75 -12.90 -6.11
CA ASP A 25 16.91 -14.19 -5.46
C ASP A 25 15.80 -14.39 -4.42
N GLN A 26 14.90 -15.32 -4.67
CA GLN A 26 13.75 -15.64 -3.80
C GLN A 26 14.18 -16.22 -2.44
N LYS A 27 15.45 -16.58 -2.25
CA LYS A 27 16.01 -17.01 -0.96
C LYS A 27 16.53 -15.85 -0.11
N LYS A 28 16.85 -14.70 -0.71
CA LYS A 28 17.27 -13.51 0.05
C LYS A 28 16.05 -12.89 0.73
N PRO A 29 16.15 -12.40 1.98
CA PRO A 29 15.06 -11.62 2.58
C PRO A 29 14.67 -10.42 1.71
N LEU A 30 13.37 -10.11 1.66
CA LEU A 30 12.83 -9.00 0.90
C LEU A 30 13.43 -7.65 1.34
N SER A 31 13.71 -7.50 2.64
CA SER A 31 14.41 -6.32 3.18
C SER A 31 15.81 -6.13 2.59
N ALA A 32 16.55 -7.23 2.35
CA ALA A 32 17.85 -7.17 1.69
C ALA A 32 17.72 -6.80 0.21
N ILE A 33 16.70 -7.32 -0.48
CA ILE A 33 16.40 -6.96 -1.86
C ILE A 33 16.04 -5.47 -1.96
N ILE A 34 15.14 -4.96 -1.11
CA ILE A 34 14.77 -3.54 -1.06
C ILE A 34 16.01 -2.68 -0.83
N LYS A 35 16.89 -3.08 0.11
CA LYS A 35 18.16 -2.40 0.32
C LYS A 35 19.00 -2.34 -0.95
N GLU A 36 19.19 -3.45 -1.66
CA GLU A 36 19.95 -3.48 -2.93
C GLU A 36 19.33 -2.56 -4.00
N VAL A 37 18.00 -2.51 -4.08
CA VAL A 37 17.26 -1.60 -4.98
C VAL A 37 17.52 -0.13 -4.62
N CYS A 38 17.35 0.22 -3.34
CA CYS A 38 17.59 1.57 -2.82
C CYS A 38 19.04 2.02 -3.05
N ASP A 39 20.01 1.16 -2.73
CA ASP A 39 21.44 1.41 -2.96
C ASP A 39 21.71 1.70 -4.45
N GLY A 40 20.99 1.03 -5.36
CA GLY A 40 21.07 1.26 -6.80
C GLY A 40 20.68 2.68 -7.24
N TRP A 41 19.79 3.35 -6.53
CA TRP A 41 19.38 4.75 -6.80
C TRP A 41 19.93 5.74 -5.76
N SER A 42 20.87 5.31 -4.90
CA SER A 42 21.41 6.11 -3.81
C SER A 42 20.33 6.65 -2.84
N LEU A 43 19.26 5.88 -2.63
CA LEU A 43 18.21 6.20 -1.68
C LEU A 43 18.65 5.77 -0.27
N THR A 44 18.55 6.69 0.70
CA THR A 44 18.79 6.40 2.11
C THR A 44 17.52 5.85 2.77
N ASN A 45 17.66 5.27 3.97
CA ASN A 45 16.53 4.77 4.79
C ASN A 45 15.69 3.72 4.05
N HIS A 46 16.32 2.62 3.60
CA HIS A 46 15.65 1.57 2.83
C HIS A 46 14.46 0.93 3.57
N GLU A 47 14.43 1.00 4.90
CA GLU A 47 13.33 0.56 5.76
C GLU A 47 12.03 1.36 5.55
N HIS A 48 12.11 2.54 4.95
CA HIS A 48 10.97 3.38 4.61
C HIS A 48 10.34 3.02 3.26
N PHE A 49 10.92 2.06 2.53
CA PHE A 49 10.46 1.66 1.21
C PHE A 49 9.90 0.24 1.20
N ALA A 50 9.06 -0.03 0.20
CA ALA A 50 8.56 -1.35 -0.13
C ALA A 50 8.44 -1.51 -1.65
N LEU A 51 8.23 -2.74 -2.10
CA LEU A 51 7.92 -3.04 -3.49
C LEU A 51 6.41 -3.23 -3.66
N GLN A 52 5.89 -2.75 -4.79
CA GLN A 52 4.54 -3.01 -5.26
C GLN A 52 4.57 -3.58 -6.68
N HIS A 53 3.50 -4.27 -7.09
CA HIS A 53 3.25 -4.51 -8.50
C HIS A 53 3.06 -3.17 -9.23
N ALA A 54 3.67 -2.99 -10.40
CA ALA A 54 3.48 -1.77 -11.21
C ALA A 54 2.24 -1.84 -12.13
N ASP A 55 1.39 -2.85 -11.97
CA ASP A 55 0.14 -3.01 -12.71
C ASP A 55 -1.01 -2.23 -12.04
N SER A 56 -2.25 -2.48 -12.49
CA SER A 56 -3.44 -1.79 -11.96
C SER A 56 -3.78 -2.14 -10.51
N SER A 57 -3.20 -3.19 -9.93
CA SER A 57 -3.44 -3.56 -8.53
C SER A 57 -2.70 -2.66 -7.57
N ASN A 58 -1.46 -2.28 -7.91
CA ASN A 58 -0.51 -1.63 -7.00
C ASN A 58 -0.38 -2.35 -5.64
N PHE A 59 -0.54 -3.67 -5.61
CA PHE A 59 -0.47 -4.45 -4.37
C PHE A 59 0.96 -4.56 -3.86
N TYR A 60 1.11 -4.52 -2.54
CA TYR A 60 2.38 -4.59 -1.85
C TYR A 60 2.95 -6.02 -1.90
N ILE A 61 4.24 -6.10 -2.16
CA ILE A 61 5.02 -7.32 -2.06
C ILE A 61 5.43 -7.50 -0.60
N THR A 62 5.17 -8.70 -0.08
CA THR A 62 5.53 -9.15 1.26
C THR A 62 6.28 -10.47 1.17
N GLU A 63 6.85 -10.93 2.29
CA GLU A 63 7.45 -12.25 2.35
C GLU A 63 6.45 -13.39 2.07
N LYS A 64 5.13 -13.14 2.25
CA LYS A 64 4.09 -14.15 2.04
C LYS A 64 3.70 -14.34 0.57
N ASN A 65 3.76 -13.27 -0.24
CA ASN A 65 3.30 -13.29 -1.64
C ASN A 65 4.42 -13.09 -2.67
N ARG A 66 5.67 -12.83 -2.26
CA ARG A 66 6.81 -12.64 -3.18
C ARG A 66 7.10 -13.81 -4.11
N ASN A 67 6.64 -15.02 -3.76
CA ASN A 67 6.71 -16.22 -4.58
C ASN A 67 5.80 -16.14 -5.82
N GLU A 68 4.85 -15.21 -5.86
CA GLU A 68 3.97 -14.96 -7.01
C GLU A 68 4.65 -14.12 -8.10
N ILE A 69 5.79 -13.49 -7.80
CA ILE A 69 6.58 -12.72 -8.77
C ILE A 69 7.10 -13.63 -9.88
N LYS A 70 6.83 -13.27 -11.13
CA LYS A 70 7.25 -14.02 -12.32
C LYS A 70 8.36 -13.30 -13.07
N ASN A 71 9.04 -14.05 -13.94
CA ASN A 71 9.98 -13.45 -14.89
C ASN A 71 9.25 -12.43 -15.78
N GLY A 72 9.83 -11.24 -15.90
CA GLY A 72 9.27 -10.12 -16.66
C GLY A 72 8.26 -9.27 -15.89
N THR A 73 7.96 -9.58 -14.62
CA THR A 73 7.12 -8.71 -13.80
C THR A 73 7.77 -7.34 -13.64
N ILE A 74 6.97 -6.29 -13.77
CA ILE A 74 7.37 -4.91 -13.48
C ILE A 74 6.92 -4.60 -12.06
N LEU A 75 7.85 -4.19 -11.22
CA LEU A 75 7.63 -3.76 -9.85
C LEU A 75 7.89 -2.27 -9.74
N ARG A 76 7.36 -1.65 -8.69
CA ARG A 76 7.61 -0.27 -8.33
C ARG A 76 8.17 -0.21 -6.93
N LEU A 77 9.26 0.53 -6.74
CA LEU A 77 9.69 0.95 -5.41
C LEU A 77 8.77 2.10 -4.95
N THR A 78 8.21 1.98 -3.76
CA THR A 78 7.27 2.95 -3.20
C THR A 78 7.52 3.13 -1.70
N THR A 79 6.83 4.08 -1.09
CA THR A 79 6.78 4.24 0.36
C THR A 79 6.19 3.00 1.03
N SER A 80 6.78 2.59 2.16
CA SER A 80 6.33 1.44 2.95
C SER A 80 4.85 1.57 3.35
N PRO A 81 4.12 0.44 3.49
CA PRO A 81 2.70 0.45 3.90
C PRO A 81 2.45 1.28 5.16
N ALA A 82 3.29 1.12 6.19
CA ALA A 82 3.17 1.83 7.46
C ALA A 82 3.28 3.36 7.29
N GLN A 83 4.29 3.82 6.55
CA GLN A 83 4.45 5.26 6.31
C GLN A 83 3.34 5.83 5.42
N ASN A 84 2.91 5.08 4.41
CA ASN A 84 1.84 5.51 3.52
C ASN A 84 0.51 5.62 4.29
N ALA A 85 0.20 4.61 5.13
CA ALA A 85 -0.96 4.62 6.01
C ALA A 85 -0.91 5.81 6.98
N GLN A 86 0.24 6.09 7.60
CA GLN A 86 0.41 7.24 8.49
C GLN A 86 0.19 8.58 7.76
N GLN A 87 0.80 8.75 6.59
CA GLN A 87 0.63 9.97 5.79
C GLN A 87 -0.83 10.18 5.37
N LEU A 88 -1.51 9.12 4.96
CA LEU A 88 -2.94 9.21 4.61
C LEU A 88 -3.80 9.51 5.82
N HIS A 89 -3.54 8.85 6.95
CA HIS A 89 -4.25 9.11 8.20
C HIS A 89 -4.16 10.58 8.63
N GLU A 90 -2.99 11.21 8.49
CA GLU A 90 -2.79 12.64 8.75
C GLU A 90 -3.48 13.53 7.71
N ARG A 91 -3.34 13.21 6.41
CA ARG A 91 -3.92 13.99 5.31
C ARG A 91 -5.45 13.99 5.32
N ILE A 92 -6.09 12.89 5.70
CA ILE A 92 -7.55 12.78 5.82
C ILE A 92 -8.09 13.70 6.92
N GLN A 93 -7.31 13.97 7.96
CA GLN A 93 -7.67 14.89 9.03
C GLN A 93 -7.31 16.35 8.72
N SER A 94 -6.82 16.64 7.51
CA SER A 94 -6.48 18.00 7.08
C SER A 94 -7.70 18.92 7.08
N SER A 95 -7.47 20.20 7.37
CA SER A 95 -8.46 21.27 7.21
C SER A 95 -8.71 21.65 5.76
N SER A 96 -7.84 21.25 4.83
CA SER A 96 -8.01 21.46 3.39
C SER A 96 -8.92 20.37 2.81
N MET A 97 -10.06 20.79 2.28
CA MET A 97 -11.03 19.89 1.65
C MET A 97 -10.45 19.16 0.44
N ASP A 98 -9.67 19.85 -0.40
CA ASP A 98 -9.02 19.24 -1.57
C ASP A 98 -8.00 18.18 -1.15
N ALA A 99 -7.18 18.48 -0.13
CA ALA A 99 -6.20 17.53 0.38
C ALA A 99 -6.87 16.29 0.98
N LYS A 100 -7.98 16.48 1.70
CA LYS A 100 -8.80 15.40 2.26
C LYS A 100 -9.44 14.55 1.16
N LEU A 101 -10.01 15.17 0.12
CA LEU A 101 -10.64 14.47 -0.99
C LEU A 101 -9.64 13.58 -1.74
N GLU A 102 -8.47 14.12 -2.09
CA GLU A 102 -7.43 13.31 -2.75
C GLU A 102 -6.91 12.20 -1.84
N ALA A 103 -6.75 12.47 -0.53
CA ALA A 103 -6.32 11.43 0.42
C ALA A 103 -7.36 10.30 0.57
N LEU A 104 -8.65 10.60 0.56
CA LEU A 104 -9.71 9.59 0.60
C LEU A 104 -9.78 8.77 -0.68
N LYS A 105 -9.55 9.41 -1.83
CA LYS A 105 -9.45 8.72 -3.12
C LYS A 105 -8.24 7.76 -3.15
N ASP A 106 -7.08 8.22 -2.68
CA ASP A 106 -5.89 7.38 -2.51
C ASP A 106 -6.19 6.21 -1.55
N LEU A 107 -6.83 6.51 -0.41
CA LEU A 107 -7.21 5.51 0.60
C LEU A 107 -8.14 4.45 0.02
N ALA A 108 -9.18 4.84 -0.71
CA ALA A 108 -10.11 3.90 -1.33
C ALA A 108 -9.40 2.93 -2.30
N SER A 109 -8.41 3.43 -3.04
CA SER A 109 -7.58 2.58 -3.92
C SER A 109 -6.69 1.63 -3.12
N LEU A 110 -6.00 2.12 -2.08
CA LEU A 110 -5.02 1.36 -1.31
C LEU A 110 -5.65 0.35 -0.35
N SER A 111 -6.89 0.61 0.10
CA SER A 111 -7.64 -0.26 1.01
C SER A 111 -7.93 -1.64 0.42
N ARG A 112 -7.82 -1.79 -0.91
CA ARG A 112 -7.92 -3.08 -1.61
C ARG A 112 -6.78 -4.04 -1.29
N ASP A 113 -5.65 -3.53 -0.82
CA ASP A 113 -4.47 -4.30 -0.44
C ASP A 113 -4.48 -4.61 1.06
N VAL A 114 -4.46 -5.89 1.41
CA VAL A 114 -4.51 -6.34 2.82
C VAL A 114 -3.31 -5.86 3.66
N THR A 115 -2.14 -5.69 3.03
CA THR A 115 -0.92 -5.22 3.71
C THR A 115 -1.08 -3.76 4.13
N PHE A 116 -1.59 -2.93 3.23
CA PHE A 116 -1.92 -1.55 3.54
C PHE A 116 -3.08 -1.46 4.54
N ALA A 117 -4.16 -2.22 4.31
CA ALA A 117 -5.34 -2.21 5.15
C ALA A 117 -4.99 -2.49 6.63
N GLN A 118 -4.13 -3.48 6.88
CA GLN A 118 -3.67 -3.80 8.23
C GLN A 118 -2.99 -2.61 8.91
N GLU A 119 -2.09 -1.90 8.22
CA GLU A 119 -1.39 -0.75 8.80
C GLU A 119 -2.35 0.42 9.08
N PHE A 120 -3.29 0.69 8.18
CA PHE A 120 -4.28 1.74 8.38
C PHE A 120 -5.26 1.42 9.52
N ILE A 121 -5.66 0.15 9.66
CA ILE A 121 -6.48 -0.33 10.79
C ILE A 121 -5.72 -0.19 12.11
N ASN A 122 -4.42 -0.50 12.15
CA ASN A 122 -3.58 -0.35 13.35
C ASN A 122 -3.46 1.11 13.82
N LEU A 123 -3.77 2.08 12.95
CA LEU A 123 -3.80 3.51 13.24
C LEU A 123 -5.20 4.00 13.65
N ASP A 124 -6.11 3.11 14.06
CA ASP A 124 -7.52 3.42 14.33
C ASP A 124 -8.25 4.05 13.12
N GLY A 125 -7.76 3.76 11.90
CA GLY A 125 -8.27 4.37 10.67
C GLY A 125 -9.74 4.07 10.39
N ILE A 126 -10.25 2.92 10.86
CA ILE A 126 -11.67 2.59 10.78
C ILE A 126 -12.52 3.57 11.62
N SER A 127 -12.13 3.83 12.86
CA SER A 127 -12.81 4.78 13.74
C SER A 127 -12.83 6.19 13.15
N LEU A 128 -11.72 6.59 12.52
CA LEU A 128 -11.63 7.85 11.79
C LEU A 128 -12.70 7.93 10.67
N LEU A 129 -12.83 6.90 9.83
CA LEU A 129 -13.81 6.89 8.76
C LEU A 129 -15.25 6.89 9.29
N THR A 130 -15.55 6.15 10.35
CA THR A 130 -16.87 6.16 10.99
C THR A 130 -17.23 7.55 11.50
N GLN A 131 -16.32 8.23 12.20
CA GLN A 131 -16.53 9.60 12.67
C GLN A 131 -16.78 10.58 11.53
N MET A 132 -16.09 10.42 10.39
CA MET A 132 -16.31 11.26 9.22
C MET A 132 -17.74 11.11 8.67
N VAL A 133 -18.23 9.86 8.56
CA VAL A 133 -19.60 9.58 8.11
C VAL A 133 -20.63 10.12 9.11
N GLU A 134 -20.42 9.89 10.40
CA GLU A 134 -21.35 10.30 11.47
C GLU A 134 -21.40 11.83 11.67
N SER A 135 -20.29 12.52 11.46
CA SER A 135 -20.25 13.99 11.56
C SER A 135 -21.12 14.69 10.52
N GLY A 136 -21.45 14.00 9.42
CA GLY A 136 -22.33 14.50 8.37
C GLY A 136 -21.79 15.74 7.66
N THR A 137 -20.48 16.01 7.73
CA THR A 137 -19.86 17.15 7.03
C THR A 137 -19.44 16.83 5.61
N ASP A 138 -19.32 15.54 5.29
CA ASP A 138 -18.75 15.04 4.05
C ASP A 138 -19.87 14.52 3.12
N PHE A 139 -19.95 15.04 1.90
CA PHE A 139 -20.98 14.69 0.92
C PHE A 139 -20.37 14.48 -0.47
N GLY A 140 -21.14 13.84 -1.37
CA GLY A 140 -20.74 13.60 -2.76
C GLY A 140 -19.54 12.66 -2.85
N ASP A 141 -18.54 13.03 -3.64
CA ASP A 141 -17.35 12.21 -3.90
C ASP A 141 -16.59 11.85 -2.62
N MET A 142 -16.55 12.78 -1.65
CA MET A 142 -15.88 12.54 -0.37
C MET A 142 -16.51 11.37 0.38
N LEU A 143 -17.83 11.40 0.53
CA LEU A 143 -18.57 10.30 1.17
C LEU A 143 -18.44 9.00 0.37
N SER A 144 -18.48 9.07 -0.96
CA SER A 144 -18.30 7.91 -1.84
C SER A 144 -16.95 7.22 -1.60
N PHE A 145 -15.86 7.98 -1.57
CA PHE A 145 -14.52 7.43 -1.31
C PHE A 145 -14.37 6.92 0.13
N THR A 146 -14.91 7.63 1.12
CA THR A 146 -14.91 7.18 2.52
C THR A 146 -15.61 5.82 2.67
N LEU A 147 -16.80 5.66 2.08
CA LEU A 147 -17.54 4.39 2.15
C LEU A 147 -16.85 3.28 1.35
N THR A 148 -16.26 3.60 0.20
CA THR A 148 -15.48 2.63 -0.59
C THR A 148 -14.29 2.11 0.22
N ALA A 149 -13.49 3.01 0.80
CA ALA A 149 -12.38 2.64 1.67
C ALA A 149 -12.85 1.80 2.85
N PHE A 150 -13.93 2.20 3.52
CA PHE A 150 -14.48 1.48 4.66
C PHE A 150 -14.85 0.03 4.31
N VAL A 151 -15.58 -0.19 3.20
CA VAL A 151 -15.97 -1.53 2.75
C VAL A 151 -14.74 -2.38 2.43
N GLU A 152 -13.80 -1.84 1.65
CA GLU A 152 -12.57 -2.56 1.28
C GLU A 152 -11.74 -2.96 2.51
N LEU A 153 -11.62 -2.07 3.51
CA LEU A 153 -10.92 -2.39 4.76
C LEU A 153 -11.60 -3.50 5.56
N MET A 154 -12.94 -3.49 5.62
CA MET A 154 -13.71 -4.48 6.36
C MET A 154 -13.75 -5.84 5.65
N ASP A 155 -13.70 -5.87 4.32
CA ASP A 155 -13.74 -7.09 3.50
C ASP A 155 -12.50 -7.98 3.69
N HIS A 156 -11.39 -7.42 4.21
CA HIS A 156 -10.22 -8.23 4.61
C HIS A 156 -10.47 -9.10 5.86
N GLY A 157 -11.55 -8.85 6.61
CA GLY A 157 -11.91 -9.62 7.80
C GLY A 157 -10.97 -9.42 8.99
N ILE A 158 -10.17 -8.34 8.99
CA ILE A 158 -9.28 -7.97 10.10
C ILE A 158 -10.09 -7.46 11.31
N VAL A 159 -11.19 -6.74 11.06
CA VAL A 159 -12.12 -6.21 12.06
C VAL A 159 -13.50 -6.84 11.86
N SER A 160 -14.16 -7.25 12.95
CA SER A 160 -15.52 -7.79 12.85
C SER A 160 -16.53 -6.68 12.59
N TRP A 161 -17.50 -6.97 11.71
CA TRP A 161 -18.69 -6.13 11.51
C TRP A 161 -19.54 -5.96 12.77
N ASP A 162 -19.45 -6.87 13.74
CA ASP A 162 -20.15 -6.75 15.02
C ASP A 162 -19.73 -5.51 15.81
N THR A 163 -18.53 -4.98 15.56
CA THR A 163 -18.01 -3.74 16.15
C THR A 163 -18.91 -2.54 15.83
N PHE A 164 -19.64 -2.58 14.72
CA PHE A 164 -20.57 -1.55 14.25
C PHE A 164 -22.04 -1.90 14.48
N SER A 165 -22.32 -3.08 15.05
CA SER A 165 -23.68 -3.43 15.45
C SER A 165 -24.08 -2.57 16.65
N VAL A 166 -24.94 -1.59 16.39
CA VAL A 166 -25.59 -0.81 17.44
C VAL A 166 -26.69 -1.69 18.05
N ALA A 167 -26.69 -1.80 19.38
CA ALA A 167 -27.82 -2.28 20.16
C ALA A 167 -29.06 -1.39 20.01
#